data_AF-A0A399HTQ7-F1
#
_entry.id   AF-A0A399HTQ7-F1
#
_cell.length_a   1.000
_cell.length_b   1.000
_cell.length_c   1.000
_cell.angle_alpha   90.00
_cell.angle_beta   90.00
_cell.angle_gamma   90.00
#
_symmetry.space_group_name_H-M   'P 1'
#
loop_
_entity.id
_entity.type
_entity.pdbx_description
1 polymer ?
#
loop_
_entity_poly.entity_id
_entity_poly.type
_entity_poly.pdbx_seq_one_letter_code
_entity_poly.pdbx_strand_id
1 'polypeptide(L)'
;MLDDQQDSFAGKAAKEIKEETGLELKESELLDMTKLALEGASSEYPPAAESLEEAMYPSPGACDEFITLYLCQKRLKREHLEDLKGKATGLAEEGEKIKLKLVPLHMLWREGARDAKTLAALSLYENIKAIGMLPDMPTNLDERSKDWRSEK
;
A
#
# COMPACT_ATOMS: atom_id res chain seq x y z
N MET A 1 -4.14 15.58 0.45
CA MET A 1 -4.82 16.49 -0.49
C MET A 1 -4.52 16.01 -1.88
N LEU A 2 -5.52 15.92 -2.76
CA LEU A 2 -5.35 15.50 -4.14
C LEU A 2 -5.25 16.75 -5.02
N ASP A 3 -4.16 16.90 -5.75
CA ASP A 3 -4.12 17.87 -6.85
C ASP A 3 -4.96 17.35 -8.02
N ASP A 4 -5.78 18.26 -8.57
CA ASP A 4 -6.81 18.09 -9.60
C ASP A 4 -6.24 17.78 -11.00
N GLN A 5 -5.40 16.76 -11.12
CA GLN A 5 -5.05 16.17 -12.42
C GLN A 5 -5.49 14.71 -12.44
N GLN A 6 -5.89 14.25 -13.63
CA GLN A 6 -6.53 12.97 -14.00
C GLN A 6 -5.75 11.68 -13.63
N ASP A 7 -5.02 11.65 -12.51
CA ASP A 7 -4.36 10.46 -12.01
C ASP A 7 -5.29 9.70 -11.07
N SER A 8 -5.51 8.41 -11.34
CA SER A 8 -6.26 7.52 -10.46
C SER A 8 -5.57 7.41 -9.09
N PHE A 9 -6.32 7.01 -8.05
CA PHE A 9 -5.78 6.75 -6.70
C PHE A 9 -4.59 5.78 -6.74
N ALA A 10 -4.70 4.73 -7.56
CA ALA A 10 -3.63 3.77 -7.75
C ALA A 10 -2.43 4.37 -8.51
N GLY A 11 -2.64 5.27 -9.47
CA GLY A 11 -1.56 6.02 -10.13
C GLY A 11 -0.78 6.91 -9.17
N LYS A 12 -1.48 7.62 -8.28
CA LYS A 12 -0.87 8.44 -7.22
C LYS A 12 -0.09 7.59 -6.22
N ALA A 13 -0.67 6.49 -5.74
CA ALA A 13 0.02 5.55 -4.86
C ALA A 13 1.29 4.95 -5.50
N ALA A 14 1.25 4.62 -6.79
CA ALA A 14 2.42 4.15 -7.53
C ALA A 14 3.52 5.22 -7.64
N LYS A 15 3.13 6.49 -7.84
CA LYS A 15 4.06 7.63 -7.88
C LYS A 15 4.70 7.88 -6.51
N GLU A 16 3.91 7.95 -5.44
CA GLU A 16 4.40 8.13 -4.07
C GLU A 16 5.40 7.02 -3.68
N ILE A 17 5.09 5.75 -3.99
CA ILE A 17 6.02 4.64 -3.73
C ILE A 17 7.33 4.79 -4.51
N LYS A 18 7.29 5.26 -5.76
CA LYS A 18 8.51 5.52 -6.54
C LYS A 18 9.34 6.62 -5.90
N GLU A 19 8.72 7.72 -5.47
CA GLU A 19 9.40 8.85 -4.82
C GLU A 19 9.99 8.46 -3.45
N GLU A 20 9.25 7.69 -2.65
CA GLU A 20 9.63 7.29 -1.29
C GLU A 20 10.45 6.00 -1.20
N THR A 21 10.59 5.21 -2.26
CA THR A 21 11.35 3.94 -2.17
C THR A 21 12.30 3.73 -3.34
N GLY A 22 12.02 4.37 -4.48
CA GLY A 22 12.65 4.08 -5.76
C GLY A 22 12.07 2.83 -6.44
N LEU A 23 11.02 2.21 -5.88
CA LEU A 23 10.36 1.07 -6.50
C LEU A 23 9.39 1.54 -7.57
N GLU A 24 9.64 1.13 -8.81
CA GLU A 24 8.72 1.41 -9.90
C GLU A 24 7.51 0.44 -9.89
N LEU A 25 6.33 1.03 -9.95
CA LEU A 25 5.04 0.33 -9.96
C LEU A 25 4.21 0.77 -11.16
N LYS A 26 3.57 -0.20 -11.79
CA LYS A 26 2.41 0.05 -12.66
C LYS A 26 1.16 0.00 -11.78
N GLU A 27 0.17 0.80 -12.16
CA GLU A 27 -1.15 0.79 -11.51
C GLU A 27 -1.76 -0.63 -11.43
N SER A 28 -1.59 -1.41 -12.49
CA SER A 28 -2.06 -2.81 -12.57
C SER A 28 -1.38 -3.77 -11.59
N GLU A 29 -0.30 -3.34 -10.92
CA GLU A 29 0.39 -4.12 -9.88
C GLU A 29 -0.19 -3.87 -8.48
N LEU A 30 -1.14 -2.95 -8.36
CA LEU A 30 -1.82 -2.60 -7.12
C LEU A 30 -3.18 -3.31 -7.06
N LEU A 31 -3.35 -4.16 -6.06
CA LEU A 31 -4.64 -4.77 -5.73
C LEU A 31 -5.36 -3.91 -4.69
N ASP A 32 -6.55 -3.43 -5.01
CA ASP A 32 -7.41 -2.68 -4.07
C ASP A 32 -8.00 -3.63 -3.02
N MET A 33 -7.41 -3.67 -1.82
CA MET A 33 -7.88 -4.54 -0.75
C MET A 33 -9.18 -4.03 -0.11
N THR A 34 -9.37 -2.71 -0.09
CA THR A 34 -10.58 -2.08 0.44
C THR A 34 -11.80 -2.47 -0.38
N LYS A 35 -11.71 -2.35 -1.70
CA LYS A 35 -12.74 -2.82 -2.62
C LYS A 35 -13.00 -4.31 -2.50
N LEU A 36 -11.94 -5.12 -2.52
CA LEU A 36 -12.05 -6.58 -2.44
C LEU A 36 -12.75 -7.05 -1.15
N ALA A 37 -12.52 -6.36 -0.03
CA ALA A 37 -13.19 -6.65 1.23
C ALA A 37 -14.69 -6.28 1.21
N LEU A 38 -15.08 -5.24 0.45
CA LEU A 38 -16.46 -4.77 0.36
C LEU A 38 -17.32 -5.57 -0.63
N GLU A 39 -16.70 -6.23 -1.62
CA GLU A 39 -17.40 -7.08 -2.60
C GLU A 39 -18.29 -8.14 -1.93
N GLY A 40 -17.88 -8.70 -0.78
CA GLY A 40 -18.68 -9.67 -0.01
C GLY A 40 -19.62 -9.07 1.04
N ALA A 41 -19.34 -7.86 1.53
CA ALA A 41 -20.05 -7.25 2.65
C ALA A 41 -21.43 -6.67 2.27
N SER A 42 -21.59 -6.26 1.01
CA SER A 42 -22.78 -5.56 0.51
C SER A 42 -24.08 -6.39 0.53
N SER A 43 -24.02 -7.72 0.68
CA SER A 43 -25.20 -8.58 0.65
C SER A 43 -25.80 -8.90 2.03
N GLU A 44 -25.04 -8.71 3.11
CA GLU A 44 -25.43 -9.16 4.45
C GLU A 44 -26.06 -8.06 5.31
N TYR A 45 -25.86 -6.79 4.95
CA TYR A 45 -26.34 -5.63 5.72
C TYR A 45 -27.07 -4.63 4.82
N PRO A 46 -28.08 -3.90 5.37
CA PRO A 46 -28.77 -2.87 4.60
C PRO A 46 -27.77 -1.83 4.07
N PRO A 47 -27.96 -1.33 2.84
CA PRO A 47 -27.06 -0.34 2.28
C PRO A 47 -26.98 0.88 3.19
N ALA A 48 -25.79 1.48 3.27
CA ALA A 48 -25.60 2.72 4.02
C ALA A 48 -26.61 3.78 3.57
N ALA A 49 -27.11 4.58 4.51
CA ALA A 49 -28.05 5.65 4.22
C ALA A 49 -27.44 6.77 3.35
N GLU A 50 -26.11 6.77 3.23
CA GLU A 50 -25.31 7.74 2.50
C GLU A 50 -24.35 7.04 1.51
N SER A 51 -23.93 7.78 0.48
CA SER A 51 -22.97 7.30 -0.51
C SER A 51 -21.57 7.33 0.11
N LEU A 52 -21.09 6.17 0.55
CA LEU A 52 -19.74 5.99 1.09
C LEU A 52 -18.77 5.52 0.00
N GLU A 53 -17.52 5.96 0.10
CA GLU A 53 -16.43 5.49 -0.75
C GLU A 53 -16.03 4.06 -0.36
N GLU A 54 -15.55 3.28 -1.33
CA GLU A 54 -15.00 1.94 -1.12
C GLU A 54 -13.60 2.00 -0.46
N ALA A 55 -13.53 2.55 0.75
CA ALA A 55 -12.29 2.92 1.40
C ALA A 55 -12.36 2.79 2.94
N MET A 56 -11.19 2.85 3.59
CA MET A 56 -11.09 2.91 5.05
C MET A 56 -11.24 4.36 5.52
N TYR A 57 -12.18 4.61 6.43
CA TYR A 57 -12.30 5.88 7.15
C TYR A 57 -11.52 5.81 8.47
N PRO A 58 -10.47 6.62 8.67
CA PRO A 58 -9.64 6.54 9.87
C PRO A 58 -10.37 7.07 11.12
N SER A 59 -11.30 8.01 10.95
CA SER A 59 -12.10 8.57 12.05
C SER A 59 -13.45 9.09 11.53
N PRO A 60 -14.42 8.21 11.23
CA PRO A 60 -15.70 8.59 10.61
C PRO A 60 -16.55 9.54 11.46
N GLY A 61 -16.26 9.65 12.77
CA GLY A 61 -16.91 10.63 13.66
C GLY A 61 -16.25 12.01 13.70
N ALA A 62 -15.07 12.18 13.10
CA ALA A 62 -14.28 13.42 13.18
C ALA A 62 -13.99 14.05 11.82
N CYS A 63 -13.76 13.24 10.77
CA CYS A 63 -13.49 13.71 9.41
C CYS A 63 -14.13 12.78 8.37
N ASP A 64 -14.32 13.33 7.17
CA ASP A 64 -14.73 12.63 5.95
C ASP A 64 -13.52 12.12 5.14
N GLU A 65 -12.31 12.19 5.71
CA GLU A 65 -11.11 11.62 5.09
C GLU A 65 -11.29 10.11 4.90
N PHE A 66 -10.87 9.62 3.74
CA PHE A 66 -10.88 8.20 3.42
C PHE A 66 -9.57 7.79 2.76
N ILE A 67 -9.22 6.52 2.93
CA ILE A 67 -7.95 5.95 2.47
C ILE A 67 -8.22 4.60 1.82
N THR A 68 -7.94 4.50 0.54
CA THR A 68 -7.94 3.23 -0.19
C THR A 68 -6.65 2.48 0.12
N LEU A 69 -6.75 1.20 0.49
CA LEU A 69 -5.61 0.39 0.90
C LEU A 69 -5.24 -0.59 -0.21
N TYR A 70 -4.10 -0.36 -0.84
CA TYR A 70 -3.58 -1.21 -1.92
C TYR A 70 -2.55 -2.23 -1.41
N LEU A 71 -2.54 -3.41 -2.03
CA LEU A 71 -1.49 -4.41 -1.88
C LEU A 71 -0.60 -4.44 -3.12
N CYS A 72 0.71 -4.37 -2.90
CA CYS A 72 1.73 -4.64 -3.91
C CYS A 72 2.58 -5.83 -3.45
N GLN A 73 2.72 -6.84 -4.32
CA GLN A 73 3.56 -8.01 -4.06
C GLN A 73 4.70 -8.06 -5.08
N LYS A 74 5.94 -8.10 -4.60
CA LYS A 74 7.13 -8.21 -5.45
C LYS A 74 8.12 -9.23 -4.93
N ARG A 75 8.81 -9.89 -5.85
CA ARG A 75 10.01 -10.67 -5.56
C ARG A 75 11.24 -9.86 -5.95
N LEU A 76 12.02 -9.49 -4.95
CA LEU A 76 13.23 -8.68 -5.10
C LEU A 76 14.48 -9.51 -4.84
N LYS A 77 15.59 -9.14 -5.47
CA LYS A 77 16.93 -9.67 -5.12
C LYS A 77 17.29 -9.22 -3.70
N ARG A 78 18.04 -10.06 -2.98
CA ARG A 78 18.50 -9.74 -1.62
C ARG A 78 19.27 -8.43 -1.56
N GLU A 79 20.15 -8.18 -2.52
CA GLU A 79 20.91 -6.92 -2.60
C GLU A 79 19.98 -5.70 -2.63
N HIS A 80 18.97 -5.73 -3.50
CA HIS A 80 17.99 -4.64 -3.60
C HIS A 80 17.21 -4.43 -2.28
N LEU A 81 16.87 -5.50 -1.57
CA LEU A 81 16.24 -5.37 -0.23
C LEU A 81 17.18 -4.69 0.78
N GLU A 82 18.47 -5.01 0.78
CA GLU A 82 19.42 -4.35 1.68
C GLU A 82 19.61 -2.88 1.31
N ASP A 83 19.58 -2.52 0.03
CA ASP A 83 19.68 -1.13 -0.43
C ASP A 83 18.43 -0.28 -0.12
N LEU A 84 17.26 -0.92 0.01
CA LEU A 84 16.05 -0.26 0.52
C LEU A 84 16.15 0.03 2.02
N LYS A 85 16.93 -0.75 2.78
CA LYS A 85 16.95 -0.67 4.23
C LYS A 85 17.58 0.62 4.71
N GLY A 86 16.79 1.43 5.42
CA GLY A 86 17.29 2.65 6.05
C GLY A 86 17.63 3.77 5.08
N LYS A 87 17.22 3.65 3.82
CA LYS A 87 17.21 4.77 2.88
C LYS A 87 16.32 5.87 3.47
N ALA A 88 16.88 7.06 3.64
CA ALA A 88 16.10 8.25 3.90
C ALA A 88 15.42 8.60 2.59
N THR A 89 14.10 8.67 2.63
CA THR A 89 13.29 8.82 1.44
C THR A 89 12.26 9.92 1.70
N GLY A 90 11.72 10.50 0.64
CA GLY A 90 10.99 11.76 0.70
C GLY A 90 11.84 12.95 0.26
N LEU A 91 11.15 14.00 -0.19
CA LEU A 91 11.78 15.24 -0.60
C LEU A 91 12.28 15.96 0.66
N ALA A 92 13.58 15.84 0.95
CA ALA A 92 14.20 16.58 2.06
C ALA A 92 13.99 18.11 1.92
N GLU A 93 13.77 18.58 0.69
CA GLU A 93 13.41 19.96 0.36
C GLU A 93 11.98 20.34 0.80
N GLU A 94 11.07 19.37 0.95
CA GLU A 94 9.69 19.57 1.45
C GLU A 94 9.57 19.39 2.97
N GLY A 95 10.68 19.14 3.67
CA GLY A 95 10.74 19.05 5.14
C GLY A 95 10.32 17.71 5.72
N GLU A 96 9.99 16.73 4.88
CA GLU A 96 9.64 15.37 5.31
C GLU A 96 10.89 14.56 5.70
N LYS A 97 10.78 13.82 6.81
CA LYS A 97 11.85 12.94 7.32
C LYS A 97 11.36 11.50 7.38
N ILE A 98 11.22 10.88 6.22
CA ILE A 98 10.76 9.49 6.11
C ILE A 98 11.98 8.56 5.99
N LYS A 99 11.93 7.42 6.68
CA LYS A 99 12.97 6.38 6.62
C LYS A 99 12.33 5.03 6.46
N LEU A 100 12.74 4.30 5.43
CA LEU A 100 12.21 2.98 5.16
C LEU A 100 12.75 1.93 6.15
N LYS A 101 11.84 1.21 6.84
CA LYS A 101 12.15 0.08 7.72
C LYS A 101 11.52 -1.19 7.16
N LEU A 102 12.37 -2.14 6.76
CA LEU A 102 11.93 -3.48 6.37
C LEU A 102 11.67 -4.33 7.62
N VAL A 103 10.51 -4.97 7.67
CA VAL A 103 10.05 -5.80 8.80
C VAL A 103 9.52 -7.13 8.25
N PRO A 104 9.85 -8.28 8.87
CA PRO A 104 9.17 -9.54 8.54
C PRO A 104 7.65 -9.40 8.73
N LEU A 105 6.85 -9.82 7.76
CA LEU A 105 5.40 -9.59 7.77
C LEU A 105 4.71 -10.03 9.08
N HIS A 106 5.10 -11.17 9.66
CA HIS A 106 4.55 -11.68 10.92
C HIS A 106 4.87 -10.80 12.16
N MET A 107 5.80 -9.85 12.03
CA MET A 107 6.14 -8.86 13.06
C MET A 107 5.48 -7.50 12.82
N LEU A 108 4.84 -7.28 11.68
CA LEU A 108 4.32 -5.98 11.28
C LEU A 108 3.31 -5.42 12.29
N TRP A 109 2.46 -6.26 12.87
CA TRP A 109 1.50 -5.84 13.89
C TRP A 109 2.15 -5.29 15.17
N ARG A 110 3.36 -5.74 15.52
CA ARG A 110 4.11 -5.24 16.69
C ARG A 110 4.80 -3.93 16.38
N GLU A 111 5.43 -3.86 15.21
CA GLU A 111 6.20 -2.69 14.78
C GLU A 111 5.28 -1.51 14.40
N GLY A 112 4.16 -1.80 13.74
CA GLY A 112 3.15 -0.84 13.33
C GLY A 112 1.99 -0.67 14.32
N ALA A 113 2.11 -1.17 15.56
CA ALA A 113 1.02 -1.19 16.54
C ALA A 113 0.40 0.19 16.85
N ARG A 114 1.11 1.27 16.52
CA ARG A 114 0.69 2.66 16.79
C ARG A 114 0.17 3.38 15.54
N ASP A 115 0.15 2.71 14.38
CA ASP A 115 -0.26 3.30 13.11
C ASP A 115 -1.55 2.64 12.60
N ALA A 116 -2.61 3.45 12.51
CA ALA A 116 -3.94 2.96 12.13
C ALA A 116 -3.95 2.40 10.70
N LYS A 117 -3.27 3.06 9.75
CA LYS A 117 -3.23 2.64 8.34
C LYS A 117 -2.55 1.27 8.21
N THR A 118 -1.44 1.07 8.94
CA THR A 118 -0.70 -0.19 8.99
C THR A 118 -1.56 -1.32 9.55
N LEU A 119 -2.24 -1.09 10.69
CA LEU A 119 -3.09 -2.12 11.29
C LEU A 119 -4.30 -2.46 10.42
N ALA A 120 -4.92 -1.46 9.79
CA ALA A 120 -6.02 -1.69 8.85
C ALA A 120 -5.56 -2.49 7.63
N ALA A 121 -4.45 -2.10 7.00
CA ALA A 121 -3.88 -2.80 5.85
C ALA A 121 -3.52 -4.25 6.20
N LEU A 122 -2.92 -4.48 7.37
CA LEU A 122 -2.59 -5.82 7.85
C LEU A 122 -3.85 -6.66 8.10
N SER A 123 -4.88 -6.09 8.72
CA SER A 123 -6.15 -6.79 8.96
C SER A 123 -6.83 -7.20 7.65
N LEU A 124 -6.89 -6.31 6.65
CA LEU A 124 -7.42 -6.65 5.33
C LEU A 124 -6.59 -7.75 4.67
N TYR A 125 -5.26 -7.60 4.66
CA TYR A 125 -4.35 -8.60 4.11
C TYR A 125 -4.59 -9.99 4.73
N GLU A 126 -4.63 -10.09 6.07
CA GLU A 126 -4.77 -11.37 6.76
C GLU A 126 -6.12 -12.03 6.49
N ASN A 127 -7.22 -11.27 6.51
CA ASN A 127 -8.56 -11.81 6.28
C ASN A 127 -8.78 -12.23 4.82
N ILE A 128 -8.38 -11.39 3.86
CA ILE A 128 -8.49 -11.71 2.43
C ILE A 128 -7.62 -12.92 2.07
N LYS A 129 -6.44 -13.03 2.70
CA LYS A 129 -5.58 -14.21 2.57
C LYS A 129 -6.24 -15.47 3.13
N ALA A 130 -6.85 -15.37 4.32
CA ALA A 130 -7.46 -16.50 5.00
C ALA A 130 -8.62 -17.12 4.18
N ILE A 131 -9.35 -16.29 3.44
CA ILE A 131 -10.43 -16.74 2.54
C ILE A 131 -9.95 -17.10 1.12
N GLY A 132 -8.64 -17.03 0.85
CA GLY A 132 -8.04 -17.45 -0.43
C GLY A 132 -8.27 -16.49 -1.60
N MET A 133 -8.55 -15.21 -1.32
CA MET A 133 -8.82 -14.21 -2.35
C MET A 133 -7.59 -13.37 -2.74
N LEU A 134 -6.46 -13.53 -2.04
CA LEU A 134 -5.21 -12.90 -2.46
C LEU A 134 -4.54 -13.69 -3.60
N PRO A 135 -3.95 -12.99 -4.59
CA PRO A 135 -3.13 -13.64 -5.60
C PRO A 135 -1.84 -14.20 -4.98
N ASP A 136 -1.33 -15.28 -5.56
CA ASP A 136 -0.08 -15.89 -5.15
C ASP A 136 1.10 -14.91 -5.25
N MET A 137 2.08 -15.09 -4.36
CA MET A 137 3.33 -14.34 -4.42
C MET A 137 4.02 -14.55 -5.78
N PRO A 138 4.48 -13.48 -6.45
CA PRO A 138 5.18 -13.60 -7.72
C PRO A 138 6.38 -14.55 -7.62
N THR A 139 6.54 -15.42 -8.60
CA THR A 139 7.67 -16.36 -8.69
C THR A 139 8.86 -15.75 -9.42
N ASN A 140 8.61 -14.87 -10.39
CA ASN A 140 9.64 -14.16 -11.14
C ASN A 140 10.17 -12.97 -10.35
N LEU A 141 11.49 -12.77 -10.40
CA LEU A 141 12.10 -11.53 -9.93
C LEU A 141 11.54 -10.35 -10.74
N ASP A 142 11.27 -9.24 -10.07
CA ASP A 142 10.92 -8.01 -10.77
C ASP A 142 12.06 -7.62 -11.72
N GLU A 143 11.80 -7.58 -13.02
CA GLU A 143 12.84 -7.35 -14.01
C GLU A 143 13.44 -5.94 -13.89
N ARG A 144 12.67 -4.97 -13.37
CA ARG A 144 13.17 -3.62 -13.05
C ARG A 144 14.13 -3.62 -11.86
N SER A 145 14.22 -4.72 -11.10
CA SER A 145 15.30 -4.93 -10.12
C SER A 145 16.61 -5.41 -10.74
N LYS A 146 16.68 -5.67 -12.05
CA LYS A 146 17.91 -6.13 -12.72
C LYS A 146 18.91 -4.99 -12.97
N ASP A 147 18.42 -3.79 -13.28
CA ASP A 147 19.24 -2.64 -13.71
C ASP A 147 19.32 -1.50 -12.67
N TRP A 148 18.96 -1.74 -11.41
CA TRP A 148 18.79 -0.70 -10.39
C TRP A 148 20.07 0.10 -10.04
N ARG A 149 21.27 -0.40 -10.40
CA ARG A 149 22.56 0.30 -10.21
C ARG A 149 23.00 1.15 -11.41
N SER A 150 22.30 1.10 -12.53
CA SER A 150 22.74 1.75 -13.79
C SER A 150 22.58 3.28 -13.80
N GLU A 151 21.89 3.83 -12.80
CA GLU A 151 21.55 5.25 -12.71
C GLU A 151 22.19 5.97 -11.51
N LYS A 152 23.26 5.40 -10.92
CA LYS A 152 24.09 6.12 -9.93
C LYS A 152 25.20 6.92 -10.57
#